data_AF-A0A6P5WEX1-F1
#
_entry.id   AF-A0A6P5WEX1-F1
#
_cell.length_a   1.000
_cell.length_b   1.000
_cell.length_c   1.000
_cell.angle_alpha   90.00
_cell.angle_beta   90.00
_cell.angle_gamma   90.00
#
_symmetry.space_group_name_H-M   'P 1'
#
loop_
_entity.id
_entity.type
_entity.pdbx_description
1 polymer ?
#
loop_
_entity_poly.entity_id
_entity_poly.type
_entity_poly.pdbx_seq_one_letter_code
_entity_poly.pdbx_strand_id
1 'polypeptide(L)'
;MAQIKAQKEKKTKKSKAKACLFAAVSSIIFTRIMSLKSAKEIWDYLKNEYEGDERIKGMQVLNLIREFELQRMKDFETIKDYSDKLLSIANKVRLLGSEFTDSRIVEKILVTVPERYEATITALENTKDLSKIFLTELLNALQAQEQRRLIREDTTIEGALAVKHQNVAKSKRKKKKDFEGNGASTASANAKKKKNENQKKSYSPCQHCGKKGRPPFRYWRRPDAK
;
A
#
# COMPACT_ATOMS: atom_id res chain seq x y z
N MET A 1 50.08 13.92 -41.88
CA MET A 1 49.06 14.92 -41.47
C MET A 1 48.07 14.43 -40.41
N ALA A 2 47.44 13.25 -40.53
CA ALA A 2 46.31 12.83 -39.68
C ALA A 2 46.53 12.97 -38.14
N GLN A 3 47.70 12.59 -37.61
CA GLN A 3 48.01 12.71 -36.18
C GLN A 3 47.88 14.15 -35.65
N ILE A 4 48.32 15.15 -36.42
CA ILE A 4 48.25 16.57 -36.04
C ILE A 4 46.78 17.03 -35.96
N LYS A 5 45.94 16.60 -36.90
CA LYS A 5 44.49 16.87 -36.87
C LYS A 5 43.85 16.27 -35.62
N ALA A 6 44.10 14.98 -35.34
CA ALA A 6 43.59 14.30 -34.16
C ALA A 6 44.08 14.92 -32.84
N GLN A 7 45.31 15.44 -32.77
CA GLN A 7 45.83 16.13 -31.59
C GLN A 7 45.19 17.51 -31.40
N LYS A 8 44.94 18.27 -32.48
CA LYS A 8 44.16 19.52 -32.43
C LYS A 8 42.74 19.27 -31.94
N GLU A 9 42.06 18.25 -32.46
CA GLU A 9 40.71 17.85 -32.02
C GLU A 9 40.67 17.40 -30.54
N LYS A 10 41.68 16.65 -30.07
CA LYS A 10 41.80 16.28 -28.65
C LYS A 10 41.99 17.52 -27.75
N LYS A 11 42.69 18.56 -28.21
CA LYS A 11 42.82 19.84 -27.49
C LYS A 11 41.48 20.60 -27.45
N THR A 12 40.76 20.73 -28.56
CA THR A 12 39.47 21.47 -28.60
C THR A 12 38.37 20.75 -27.82
N LYS A 13 38.36 19.41 -27.79
CA LYS A 13 37.44 18.64 -26.92
C LYS A 13 37.69 18.92 -25.44
N LYS A 14 38.95 18.99 -25.00
CA LYS A 14 39.31 19.32 -23.61
C LYS A 14 38.94 20.75 -23.20
N SER A 15 39.13 21.75 -24.07
CA SER A 15 38.75 23.13 -23.75
C SER A 15 37.23 23.32 -23.74
N LYS A 16 36.49 22.70 -24.68
CA LYS A 16 35.01 22.69 -24.65
C LYS A 16 34.47 22.07 -23.37
N ALA A 17 34.98 20.90 -22.95
CA ALA A 17 34.56 20.27 -21.69
C ALA A 17 34.77 21.19 -20.47
N LYS A 18 35.91 21.89 -20.39
CA LYS A 18 36.18 22.88 -19.33
C LYS A 18 35.17 24.03 -19.34
N ALA A 19 34.86 24.58 -20.52
CA ALA A 19 33.88 25.66 -20.67
C ALA A 19 32.46 25.21 -20.28
N CYS A 20 32.03 24.00 -20.64
CA CYS A 20 30.73 23.45 -20.24
C CYS A 20 30.63 23.28 -18.72
N LEU A 21 31.68 22.77 -18.05
CA LEU A 21 31.70 22.63 -16.59
C LEU A 21 31.62 24.00 -15.88
N PHE A 22 32.30 25.01 -16.41
CA PHE A 22 32.22 26.38 -15.89
C PHE A 22 30.84 27.03 -16.10
N ALA A 23 30.16 26.76 -17.22
CA ALA A 23 28.83 27.28 -17.50
C ALA A 23 27.70 26.56 -16.76
N ALA A 24 27.94 25.33 -16.27
CA ALA A 24 26.93 24.50 -15.59
C ALA A 24 26.84 24.75 -14.07
N VAL A 25 27.75 25.52 -13.48
CA VAL A 25 27.82 25.75 -12.03
C VAL A 25 27.45 27.18 -11.64
N SER A 26 27.02 27.38 -10.39
CA SER A 26 26.78 28.73 -9.85
C SER A 26 28.09 29.51 -9.67
N SER A 27 28.01 30.84 -9.57
CA SER A 27 29.17 31.72 -9.37
C SER A 27 30.01 31.36 -8.14
N ILE A 28 29.37 30.93 -7.04
CA ILE A 28 30.00 30.51 -5.78
C ILE A 28 30.83 29.22 -5.97
N ILE A 29 30.40 28.34 -6.88
CA ILE A 29 31.14 27.11 -7.21
C ILE A 29 32.22 27.42 -8.24
N PHE A 30 31.92 28.27 -9.23
CA PHE A 30 32.88 28.73 -10.25
C PHE A 30 34.15 29.33 -9.62
N THR A 31 34.02 30.18 -8.58
CA THR A 31 35.19 30.77 -7.90
C THR A 31 36.09 29.75 -7.21
N ARG A 32 35.55 28.60 -6.79
CA ARG A 32 36.33 27.49 -6.23
C ARG A 32 37.09 26.71 -7.31
N ILE A 33 36.47 26.50 -8.47
CA ILE A 33 37.02 25.65 -9.55
C ILE A 33 37.83 26.39 -10.62
N MET A 34 37.77 27.73 -10.70
CA MET A 34 38.37 28.48 -11.82
C MET A 34 39.89 28.31 -11.94
N SER A 35 40.58 28.05 -10.82
CA SER A 35 42.03 27.87 -10.73
C SER A 35 42.51 26.50 -11.24
N LEU A 36 41.63 25.51 -11.30
CA LEU A 36 41.94 24.14 -11.71
C LEU A 36 42.26 24.11 -13.21
N LYS A 37 43.29 23.35 -13.60
CA LYS A 37 43.92 23.46 -14.93
C LYS A 37 43.16 22.65 -15.97
N SER A 38 42.87 21.37 -15.72
CA SER A 38 42.11 20.52 -16.63
C SER A 38 40.63 20.35 -16.26
N ALA A 39 39.82 19.96 -17.26
CA ALA A 39 38.43 19.56 -17.06
C ALA A 39 38.29 18.30 -16.17
N LYS A 40 39.34 17.46 -16.06
CA LYS A 40 39.35 16.32 -15.14
C LYS A 40 39.49 16.79 -13.70
N GLU A 41 40.44 17.68 -13.39
CA GLU A 41 40.59 18.23 -12.02
C GLU A 41 39.30 18.91 -11.54
N ILE A 42 38.61 19.63 -12.43
CA ILE A 42 37.31 20.26 -12.13
C ILE A 42 36.24 19.20 -11.84
N TRP A 43 36.13 18.18 -12.68
CA TRP A 43 35.17 17.10 -12.46
C TRP A 43 35.46 16.34 -11.16
N ASP A 44 36.72 15.97 -10.91
CA ASP A 44 37.13 15.25 -9.71
C ASP A 44 36.94 16.10 -8.43
N TYR A 45 37.14 17.43 -8.49
CA TYR A 45 36.80 18.32 -7.37
C TYR A 45 35.29 18.43 -7.14
N LEU A 46 34.51 18.68 -8.19
CA LEU A 46 33.04 18.77 -8.08
C LEU A 46 32.44 17.44 -7.58
N LYS A 47 33.03 16.32 -8.02
CA LYS A 47 32.73 14.98 -7.51
C LYS A 47 33.03 14.91 -6.01
N ASN A 48 34.27 15.14 -5.58
CA ASN A 48 34.65 15.01 -4.17
C ASN A 48 33.89 15.97 -3.22
N GLU A 49 33.51 17.17 -3.67
CA GLU A 49 32.77 18.17 -2.87
C GLU A 49 31.26 17.87 -2.80
N TYR A 50 30.64 17.34 -3.86
CA TYR A 50 29.16 17.23 -3.97
C TYR A 50 28.61 15.81 -4.14
N GLU A 51 29.45 14.82 -4.41
CA GLU A 51 29.03 13.41 -4.44
C GLU A 51 28.74 12.86 -3.02
N GLY A 52 29.40 13.42 -2.00
CA GLY A 52 29.31 12.99 -0.61
C GLY A 52 30.20 11.80 -0.28
N ASP A 53 30.32 11.44 1.00
CA ASP A 53 31.10 10.27 1.41
C ASP A 53 30.38 8.98 1.01
N GLU A 54 31.02 8.18 0.15
CA GLU A 54 30.57 6.85 -0.26
C GLU A 54 30.26 5.91 0.92
N ARG A 55 30.95 6.08 2.07
CA ARG A 55 30.64 5.33 3.29
C ARG A 55 29.30 5.74 3.89
N ILE A 56 28.96 7.02 3.84
CA ILE A 56 27.67 7.55 4.30
C ILE A 56 26.56 7.09 3.34
N LYS A 57 26.78 7.10 2.02
CA LYS A 57 25.85 6.50 1.06
C LYS A 57 25.63 5.02 1.30
N GLY A 58 26.70 4.24 1.45
CA GLY A 58 26.62 2.80 1.72
C GLY A 58 25.83 2.52 3.00
N MET A 59 26.06 3.29 4.05
CA MET A 59 25.27 3.23 5.28
C MET A 59 23.79 3.61 5.07
N GLN A 60 23.49 4.63 4.27
CA GLN A 60 22.11 5.00 3.92
C GLN A 60 21.42 3.88 3.12
N VAL A 61 22.10 3.28 2.13
CA VAL A 61 21.59 2.14 1.35
C VAL A 61 21.32 0.93 2.23
N LEU A 62 22.24 0.58 3.14
CA LEU A 62 22.04 -0.52 4.09
C LEU A 62 20.84 -0.25 5.03
N ASN A 63 20.68 0.98 5.50
CA ASN A 63 19.52 1.35 6.33
C ASN A 63 18.21 1.32 5.55
N LEU A 64 18.18 1.73 4.28
CA LEU A 64 17.00 1.64 3.41
C LEU A 64 16.65 0.19 3.05
N ILE A 65 17.65 -0.67 2.80
CA ILE A 65 17.42 -2.11 2.62
C ILE A 65 16.85 -2.72 3.91
N ARG A 66 17.36 -2.33 5.09
CA ARG A 66 16.79 -2.75 6.37
C ARG A 66 15.36 -2.21 6.60
N GLU A 67 15.06 -0.98 6.17
CA GLU A 67 13.70 -0.41 6.20
C GLU A 67 12.76 -1.25 5.31
N PHE A 68 13.18 -1.52 4.06
CA PHE A 68 12.45 -2.37 3.12
C PHE A 68 12.19 -3.76 3.70
N GLU A 69 13.21 -4.42 4.26
CA GLU A 69 13.02 -5.78 4.77
C GLU A 69 12.14 -5.86 6.01
N LEU A 70 12.03 -4.78 6.78
CA LEU A 70 11.10 -4.67 7.91
C LEU A 70 9.67 -4.24 7.51
N GLN A 71 9.43 -3.81 6.26
CA GLN A 71 8.07 -3.50 5.81
C GLN A 71 7.21 -4.75 5.73
N ARG A 72 6.01 -4.68 6.32
CA ARG A 72 4.91 -5.64 6.17
C ARG A 72 3.60 -4.87 6.11
N MET A 73 2.67 -5.33 5.26
CA MET A 73 1.39 -4.66 5.07
C MET A 73 0.48 -4.83 6.30
N LYS A 74 -0.26 -3.79 6.66
CA LYS A 74 -1.17 -3.78 7.81
C LYS A 74 -2.59 -4.19 7.43
N ASP A 75 -3.42 -4.57 8.40
CA ASP A 75 -4.77 -5.07 8.13
C ASP A 75 -5.76 -4.03 7.62
N PHE A 76 -5.51 -2.76 7.94
CA PHE A 76 -6.31 -1.60 7.52
C PHE A 76 -5.67 -0.81 6.36
N GLU A 77 -4.57 -1.32 5.80
CA GLU A 77 -3.82 -0.68 4.71
C GLU A 77 -4.33 -1.18 3.35
N THR A 78 -4.43 -0.28 2.37
CA THR A 78 -4.75 -0.65 0.98
C THR A 78 -3.50 -1.15 0.27
N ILE A 79 -3.66 -1.98 -0.77
CA ILE A 79 -2.49 -2.50 -1.50
C ILE A 79 -1.68 -1.38 -2.16
N LYS A 80 -2.34 -0.26 -2.52
CA LYS A 80 -1.68 0.93 -3.06
C LYS A 80 -0.81 1.63 -2.01
N ASP A 81 -1.33 1.89 -0.81
CA ASP A 81 -0.57 2.54 0.26
C ASP A 81 0.69 1.75 0.63
N TYR A 82 0.60 0.42 0.57
CA TYR A 82 1.73 -0.47 0.81
C TYR A 82 2.73 -0.46 -0.34
N SER A 83 2.26 -0.56 -1.60
CA SER A 83 3.15 -0.51 -2.77
C SER A 83 3.88 0.83 -2.87
N ASP A 84 3.21 1.95 -2.64
CA ASP A 84 3.80 3.30 -2.72
C ASP A 84 4.95 3.47 -1.71
N LYS A 85 4.89 2.79 -0.54
CA LYS A 85 5.99 2.73 0.44
C LYS A 85 7.16 1.89 -0.05
N LEU A 86 6.91 0.69 -0.60
CA LEU A 86 7.97 -0.16 -1.13
C LEU A 86 8.69 0.52 -2.32
N LEU A 87 7.94 1.12 -3.25
CA LEU A 87 8.52 1.90 -4.36
C LEU A 87 9.28 3.13 -3.84
N SER A 88 8.78 3.83 -2.81
CA SER A 88 9.48 4.97 -2.19
C SER A 88 10.86 4.56 -1.65
N ILE A 89 10.96 3.43 -0.95
CA ILE A 89 12.23 2.92 -0.43
C ILE A 89 13.14 2.45 -1.57
N ALA A 90 12.63 1.67 -2.52
CA ALA A 90 13.40 1.21 -3.69
C ALA A 90 13.95 2.37 -4.52
N ASN A 91 13.17 3.43 -4.73
CA ASN A 91 13.59 4.61 -5.47
C ASN A 91 14.64 5.44 -4.72
N LYS A 92 14.60 5.52 -3.38
CA LYS A 92 15.70 6.12 -2.59
C LYS A 92 17.01 5.33 -2.78
N VAL A 93 16.97 4.00 -2.80
CA VAL A 93 18.16 3.16 -3.03
C VAL A 93 18.73 3.38 -4.44
N ARG A 94 17.86 3.44 -5.45
CA ARG A 94 18.22 3.75 -6.86
C ARG A 94 18.85 5.14 -6.99
N LEU A 95 18.31 6.15 -6.30
CA LEU A 95 18.86 7.53 -6.28
C LEU A 95 20.23 7.62 -5.60
N LEU A 96 20.56 6.70 -4.69
CA LEU A 96 21.90 6.56 -4.10
C LEU A 96 22.87 5.74 -4.99
N GLY A 97 22.47 5.41 -6.22
CA GLY A 97 23.32 4.71 -7.20
C GLY A 97 23.40 3.19 -7.01
N SER A 98 22.60 2.61 -6.13
CA SER A 98 22.54 1.16 -5.92
C SER A 98 21.39 0.51 -6.67
N GLU A 99 21.63 -0.64 -7.30
CA GLU A 99 20.58 -1.36 -8.02
C GLU A 99 19.51 -1.91 -7.07
N PHE A 100 18.25 -1.78 -7.49
CA PHE A 100 17.10 -2.37 -6.81
C PHE A 100 16.10 -2.84 -7.87
N THR A 101 15.83 -4.14 -7.93
CA THR A 101 14.96 -4.75 -8.95
C THR A 101 13.49 -4.73 -8.54
N ASP A 102 12.57 -4.62 -9.50
CA ASP A 102 11.14 -4.73 -9.22
C ASP A 102 10.73 -6.15 -8.81
N SER A 103 11.53 -7.17 -9.15
CA SER A 103 11.36 -8.55 -8.68
C SER A 103 11.34 -8.61 -7.14
N ARG A 104 12.28 -7.95 -6.46
CA ARG A 104 12.27 -7.86 -4.98
C ARG A 104 11.01 -7.18 -4.44
N ILE A 105 10.41 -6.24 -5.18
CA ILE A 105 9.15 -5.60 -4.80
C ILE A 105 7.98 -6.58 -4.94
N VAL A 106 7.92 -7.34 -6.05
CA VAL A 106 6.95 -8.42 -6.28
C VAL A 106 7.05 -9.49 -5.20
N GLU A 107 8.24 -10.05 -4.98
CA GLU A 107 8.55 -11.02 -3.93
C GLU A 107 8.13 -10.51 -2.54
N LYS A 108 8.45 -9.24 -2.23
CA LYS A 108 8.10 -8.64 -0.94
C LYS A 108 6.60 -8.52 -0.73
N ILE A 109 5.85 -8.13 -1.76
CA ILE A 109 4.38 -8.07 -1.71
C ILE A 109 3.83 -9.47 -1.46
N LEU A 110 4.19 -10.46 -2.30
CA LEU A 110 3.69 -11.83 -2.20
C LEU A 110 3.90 -12.43 -0.80
N VAL A 111 5.04 -12.19 -0.16
CA VAL A 111 5.40 -12.77 1.16
C VAL A 111 4.86 -11.97 2.35
N THR A 112 4.36 -10.73 2.17
CA THR A 112 4.03 -9.84 3.31
C THR A 112 2.70 -9.10 3.26
N VAL A 113 1.87 -9.31 2.23
CA VAL A 113 0.45 -8.97 2.30
C VAL A 113 -0.29 -9.89 3.29
N PRO A 114 -1.43 -9.48 3.89
CA PRO A 114 -2.13 -10.33 4.87
C PRO A 114 -3.10 -11.32 4.20
N GLU A 115 -3.53 -12.34 4.97
CA GLU A 115 -4.31 -13.52 4.56
C GLU A 115 -5.50 -13.23 3.61
N ARG A 116 -6.10 -12.04 3.71
CA ARG A 116 -7.19 -11.59 2.81
C ARG A 116 -6.83 -11.60 1.32
N TYR A 117 -5.55 -11.65 0.95
CA TYR A 117 -5.07 -11.65 -0.44
C TYR A 117 -4.63 -13.04 -0.97
N GLU A 118 -4.52 -14.05 -0.10
CA GLU A 118 -3.97 -15.39 -0.44
C GLU A 118 -4.67 -16.04 -1.64
N ALA A 119 -6.00 -15.99 -1.67
CA ALA A 119 -6.79 -16.56 -2.77
C ALA A 119 -6.50 -15.92 -4.15
N THR A 120 -5.96 -14.69 -4.20
CA THR A 120 -5.48 -14.07 -5.44
C THR A 120 -4.02 -14.44 -5.72
N ILE A 121 -3.18 -14.56 -4.69
CA ILE A 121 -1.78 -15.03 -4.83
C ILE A 121 -1.76 -16.45 -5.38
N THR A 122 -2.48 -17.38 -4.75
CA THR A 122 -2.60 -18.76 -5.22
C THR A 122 -3.19 -18.85 -6.63
N ALA A 123 -4.09 -17.94 -7.02
CA ALA A 123 -4.60 -17.88 -8.40
C ALA A 123 -3.56 -17.38 -9.41
N LEU A 124 -2.68 -16.44 -9.03
CA LEU A 124 -1.57 -15.98 -9.85
C LEU A 124 -0.49 -17.07 -9.98
N GLU A 125 -0.10 -17.71 -8.88
CA GLU A 125 0.87 -18.81 -8.84
C GLU A 125 0.46 -20.01 -9.71
N ASN A 126 -0.82 -20.40 -9.67
CA ASN A 126 -1.33 -21.50 -10.49
C ASN A 126 -1.51 -21.13 -11.98
N THR A 127 -1.40 -19.84 -12.35
CA THR A 127 -1.55 -19.40 -13.75
C THR A 127 -0.27 -18.84 -14.36
N LYS A 128 0.75 -18.49 -13.57
CA LYS A 128 2.00 -17.87 -14.01
C LYS A 128 3.19 -18.28 -13.14
N ASP A 129 4.34 -18.50 -13.78
CA ASP A 129 5.61 -18.59 -13.07
C ASP A 129 5.85 -17.29 -12.29
N LEU A 130 6.15 -17.39 -10.99
CA LEU A 130 6.40 -16.23 -10.12
C LEU A 130 7.47 -15.26 -10.69
N SER A 131 8.51 -15.81 -11.33
CA SER A 131 9.59 -15.07 -11.98
C SER A 131 9.19 -14.28 -13.24
N LYS A 132 7.94 -14.42 -13.70
CA LYS A 132 7.37 -13.71 -14.86
C LYS A 132 6.25 -12.73 -14.48
N ILE A 133 5.92 -12.60 -13.19
CA ILE A 133 4.88 -11.68 -12.72
C ILE A 133 5.43 -10.25 -12.72
N PHE A 134 4.90 -9.40 -13.59
CA PHE A 134 5.22 -7.98 -13.58
C PHE A 134 4.55 -7.27 -12.38
N LEU A 135 5.26 -6.32 -11.77
CA LEU A 135 4.78 -5.54 -10.63
C LEU A 135 3.43 -4.84 -10.90
N THR A 136 3.26 -4.31 -12.11
CA THR A 136 2.00 -3.70 -12.56
C THR A 136 0.84 -4.70 -12.60
N GLU A 137 1.10 -5.95 -13.00
CA GLU A 137 0.08 -6.99 -13.05
C GLU A 137 -0.34 -7.44 -11.64
N LEU A 138 0.62 -7.69 -10.75
CA LEU A 138 0.35 -8.05 -9.36
C LEU A 138 -0.50 -6.98 -8.66
N LEU A 139 -0.13 -5.70 -8.82
CA LEU A 139 -0.88 -4.59 -8.25
C LEU A 139 -2.29 -4.49 -8.84
N ASN A 140 -2.46 -4.64 -10.16
CA ASN A 140 -3.78 -4.63 -10.79
C ASN A 140 -4.67 -5.78 -10.27
N ALA A 141 -4.14 -7.00 -10.11
CA ALA A 141 -4.88 -8.15 -9.62
C ALA A 141 -5.35 -7.96 -8.17
N LEU A 142 -4.46 -7.49 -7.28
CA LEU A 142 -4.77 -7.24 -5.87
C LEU A 142 -5.71 -6.05 -5.68
N GLN A 143 -5.54 -4.96 -6.43
CA GLN A 143 -6.47 -3.82 -6.42
C GLN A 143 -7.87 -4.20 -6.91
N ALA A 144 -7.96 -5.02 -7.96
CA ALA A 144 -9.23 -5.54 -8.44
C ALA A 144 -9.93 -6.45 -7.41
N GLN A 145 -9.17 -7.21 -6.60
CA GLN A 145 -9.75 -7.94 -5.46
C GLN A 145 -10.25 -6.99 -4.36
N GLU A 146 -9.45 -5.99 -3.98
CA GLU A 146 -9.81 -5.02 -2.94
C GLU A 146 -11.10 -4.26 -3.30
N GLN A 147 -11.24 -3.80 -4.55
CA GLN A 147 -12.48 -3.19 -5.08
C GLN A 147 -13.70 -4.14 -5.01
N ARG A 148 -13.54 -5.41 -5.43
CA ARG A 148 -14.62 -6.42 -5.35
C ARG A 148 -15.04 -6.70 -3.90
N ARG A 149 -14.13 -6.55 -2.93
CA ARG A 149 -14.42 -6.75 -1.50
C ARG A 149 -15.27 -5.61 -0.96
N LEU A 150 -14.88 -4.36 -1.24
CA LEU A 150 -15.61 -3.15 -0.82
C LEU A 150 -17.06 -3.16 -1.33
N ILE A 151 -17.29 -3.45 -2.61
CA ILE A 151 -18.65 -3.52 -3.20
C ILE A 151 -19.54 -4.55 -2.47
N ARG A 152 -18.97 -5.66 -1.97
CA ARG A 152 -19.69 -6.68 -1.21
C ARG A 152 -19.94 -6.27 0.24
N GLU A 153 -19.01 -5.52 0.85
CA GLU A 153 -19.18 -4.96 2.19
C GLU A 153 -20.29 -3.88 2.20
N ASP A 154 -20.37 -3.03 1.17
CA ASP A 154 -21.45 -2.03 1.03
C ASP A 154 -22.82 -2.68 0.73
N THR A 155 -22.90 -3.57 -0.28
CA THR A 155 -24.18 -4.20 -0.66
C THR A 155 -24.77 -5.11 0.42
N THR A 156 -23.96 -5.69 1.32
CA THR A 156 -24.47 -6.44 2.47
C THR A 156 -25.06 -5.56 3.57
N ILE A 157 -24.64 -4.29 3.68
CA ILE A 157 -25.26 -3.31 4.57
C ILE A 157 -26.65 -2.90 4.05
N GLU A 158 -26.78 -2.69 2.73
CA GLU A 158 -28.07 -2.34 2.11
C GLU A 158 -29.06 -3.51 2.09
N GLY A 159 -28.61 -4.71 1.72
CA GLY A 159 -29.46 -5.92 1.69
C GLY A 159 -30.07 -6.26 3.06
N ALA A 160 -29.36 -5.99 4.15
CA ALA A 160 -29.87 -6.19 5.52
C ALA A 160 -31.00 -5.22 5.93
N LEU A 161 -31.16 -4.09 5.23
CA LEU A 161 -32.22 -3.10 5.50
C LEU A 161 -33.55 -3.41 4.77
N ALA A 162 -33.52 -4.21 3.71
CA ALA A 162 -34.68 -4.43 2.83
C ALA A 162 -35.79 -5.34 3.41
N VAL A 163 -35.53 -6.10 4.48
CA VAL A 163 -36.39 -7.21 4.94
C VAL A 163 -37.57 -6.75 5.84
N LYS A 164 -37.91 -5.45 5.88
CA LYS A 164 -38.95 -4.90 6.77
C LYS A 164 -39.90 -3.85 6.16
N HIS A 165 -40.48 -4.14 4.99
CA HIS A 165 -41.81 -3.61 4.64
C HIS A 165 -42.57 -4.51 3.63
N GLN A 166 -43.25 -5.53 4.13
CA GLN A 166 -44.54 -5.95 3.58
C GLN A 166 -45.57 -5.91 4.70
N ASN A 167 -46.75 -5.34 4.41
CA ASN A 167 -47.66 -4.85 5.43
C ASN A 167 -48.64 -5.93 5.91
N VAL A 168 -48.92 -5.92 7.22
CA VAL A 168 -49.98 -6.72 7.84
C VAL A 168 -51.35 -6.15 7.46
N ALA A 169 -52.25 -6.96 6.86
CA ALA A 169 -53.70 -6.96 7.15
C ALA A 169 -54.48 -8.04 6.36
N LYS A 170 -55.56 -8.56 6.99
CA LYS A 170 -56.65 -9.42 6.43
C LYS A 170 -56.24 -10.90 6.13
N SER A 171 -57.02 -11.94 6.48
CA SER A 171 -58.32 -12.00 7.20
C SER A 171 -58.56 -13.34 7.97
N LYS A 172 -59.52 -13.32 8.90
CA LYS A 172 -59.84 -14.33 9.95
C LYS A 172 -60.55 -15.63 9.47
N ARG A 173 -60.62 -16.65 10.39
CA ARG A 173 -61.51 -17.87 10.43
C ARG A 173 -61.08 -19.02 9.48
N LYS A 174 -61.31 -20.34 9.69
CA LYS A 174 -62.02 -21.28 10.64
C LYS A 174 -61.25 -22.66 10.57
N LYS A 175 -61.40 -23.77 11.34
CA LYS A 175 -62.10 -24.17 12.60
C LYS A 175 -61.47 -25.49 13.16
N LYS A 176 -61.07 -25.49 14.44
CA LYS A 176 -60.89 -26.59 15.44
C LYS A 176 -61.37 -28.04 15.13
N LYS A 177 -60.47 -29.04 15.39
CA LYS A 177 -60.57 -30.24 16.29
C LYS A 177 -59.20 -30.98 16.29
N ASP A 178 -58.57 -31.51 17.34
CA ASP A 178 -58.93 -32.20 18.61
C ASP A 178 -58.82 -33.75 18.50
N PHE A 179 -57.73 -34.36 18.98
CA PHE A 179 -57.74 -35.65 19.69
C PHE A 179 -56.48 -35.87 20.55
N GLU A 180 -56.53 -36.80 21.52
CA GLU A 180 -55.57 -36.99 22.61
C GLU A 180 -54.71 -38.26 22.48
N GLY A 181 -53.65 -38.37 23.29
CA GLY A 181 -52.82 -39.58 23.40
C GLY A 181 -51.75 -39.48 24.51
N ASN A 182 -52.02 -40.07 25.67
CA ASN A 182 -51.08 -40.13 26.80
C ASN A 182 -50.02 -41.24 26.63
N GLY A 183 -48.82 -41.01 27.14
CA GLY A 183 -47.75 -42.02 27.28
C GLY A 183 -46.61 -41.48 28.14
N ALA A 184 -46.12 -42.27 29.11
CA ALA A 184 -45.28 -41.75 30.20
C ALA A 184 -43.83 -42.29 30.20
N SER A 185 -42.93 -41.43 30.69
CA SER A 185 -41.71 -41.73 31.46
C SER A 185 -40.76 -42.87 31.01
N THR A 186 -39.55 -42.48 30.59
CA THR A 186 -38.28 -43.02 31.15
C THR A 186 -37.12 -42.08 30.81
N ALA A 187 -35.96 -42.22 31.47
CA ALA A 187 -34.88 -41.22 31.46
C ALA A 187 -33.54 -41.79 30.96
N SER A 188 -32.70 -40.93 30.36
CA SER A 188 -31.35 -40.59 30.86
C SER A 188 -30.50 -39.82 29.83
N ALA A 189 -29.68 -38.86 30.30
CA ALA A 189 -28.48 -38.25 29.68
C ALA A 189 -28.58 -37.65 28.23
N ASN A 190 -27.75 -36.71 27.77
CA ASN A 190 -26.49 -36.16 28.32
C ASN A 190 -26.21 -34.72 27.82
N ALA A 191 -25.20 -34.06 28.41
CA ALA A 191 -24.37 -32.94 27.91
C ALA A 191 -25.02 -31.67 27.28
N LYS A 192 -24.70 -30.50 27.83
CA LYS A 192 -25.17 -29.17 27.39
C LYS A 192 -24.21 -28.53 26.36
N LYS A 193 -24.76 -27.81 25.37
CA LYS A 193 -24.01 -26.90 24.47
C LYS A 193 -24.64 -25.50 24.51
N LYS A 194 -24.04 -24.54 25.22
CA LYS A 194 -24.54 -23.15 25.33
C LYS A 194 -23.83 -22.19 24.35
N LYS A 195 -24.57 -21.22 23.83
CA LYS A 195 -24.10 -20.15 22.93
C LYS A 195 -23.83 -18.84 23.70
N ASN A 196 -23.12 -17.92 23.04
CA ASN A 196 -22.85 -16.54 23.44
C ASN A 196 -24.06 -15.79 24.02
N GLU A 197 -23.78 -14.88 24.95
CA GLU A 197 -24.71 -13.83 25.39
C GLU A 197 -24.18 -12.44 24.96
N ASN A 198 -25.08 -11.53 24.60
CA ASN A 198 -24.75 -10.38 23.74
C ASN A 198 -25.03 -9.05 24.47
N GLN A 199 -24.01 -8.48 25.13
CA GLN A 199 -24.13 -7.22 25.87
C GLN A 199 -24.22 -6.00 24.94
N LYS A 200 -25.45 -5.56 24.64
CA LYS A 200 -25.72 -4.30 23.96
C LYS A 200 -25.32 -3.09 24.82
N LYS A 201 -24.13 -2.53 24.59
CA LYS A 201 -23.71 -1.26 25.21
C LYS A 201 -24.63 -0.12 24.73
N SER A 202 -25.34 0.50 25.68
CA SER A 202 -26.22 1.63 25.40
C SER A 202 -25.41 2.93 25.32
N TYR A 203 -25.47 3.63 24.19
CA TYR A 203 -24.83 4.93 23.99
C TYR A 203 -25.83 6.07 24.12
N SER A 204 -25.45 7.11 24.86
CA SER A 204 -26.23 8.33 25.09
C SER A 204 -26.67 9.01 23.78
N PRO A 205 -27.82 9.72 23.77
CA PRO A 205 -28.33 10.37 22.56
C PRO A 205 -27.35 11.41 22.02
N CYS A 206 -27.22 11.48 20.69
CA CYS A 206 -26.49 12.57 20.05
C CYS A 206 -27.16 13.92 20.32
N GLN A 207 -26.49 14.87 20.97
CA GLN A 207 -27.09 16.18 21.25
C GLN A 207 -27.41 16.98 19.96
N HIS A 208 -26.67 16.76 18.86
CA HIS A 208 -26.91 17.44 17.57
C HIS A 208 -27.94 16.77 16.64
N CYS A 209 -28.43 15.56 16.95
CA CYS A 209 -29.45 14.91 16.11
C CYS A 209 -30.46 13.99 16.81
N GLY A 210 -30.46 13.93 18.15
CA GLY A 210 -31.37 13.14 18.98
C GLY A 210 -31.22 11.60 18.90
N LYS A 211 -30.55 11.07 17.87
CA LYS A 211 -30.46 9.63 17.62
C LYS A 211 -29.60 8.94 18.68
N LYS A 212 -30.14 7.87 19.28
CA LYS A 212 -29.48 7.02 20.29
C LYS A 212 -28.70 5.87 19.65
N GLY A 213 -27.81 5.23 20.42
CA GLY A 213 -27.24 3.93 20.06
C GLY A 213 -26.15 3.92 18.98
N ARG A 214 -25.51 5.06 18.68
CA ARG A 214 -24.29 5.11 17.88
C ARG A 214 -23.09 5.44 18.79
N PRO A 215 -21.90 4.87 18.57
CA PRO A 215 -20.68 5.32 19.23
C PRO A 215 -20.38 6.79 18.90
N PRO A 216 -19.86 7.60 19.83
CA PRO A 216 -19.64 9.04 19.62
C PRO A 216 -18.81 9.40 18.38
N PHE A 217 -17.81 8.57 18.04
CA PHE A 217 -16.94 8.78 16.88
C PHE A 217 -17.63 8.65 15.50
N ARG A 218 -18.92 8.27 15.45
CA ARG A 218 -19.72 8.23 14.21
C ARG A 218 -20.78 9.33 14.12
N TYR A 219 -20.66 10.40 14.91
CA TYR A 219 -21.54 11.58 14.83
C TYR A 219 -21.03 12.61 13.82
N TRP A 220 -21.42 12.43 12.55
CA TRP A 220 -21.02 13.30 11.44
C TRP A 220 -22.10 14.34 11.08
N ARG A 221 -21.87 15.60 11.48
CA ARG A 221 -22.33 16.80 10.77
C ARG A 221 -21.34 17.95 11.04
N ARG A 222 -20.82 18.57 9.99
CA ARG A 222 -20.43 19.99 9.98
C ARG A 222 -21.55 20.71 9.21
N PRO A 223 -22.28 21.67 9.78
CA PRO A 223 -23.38 22.31 9.06
C PRO A 223 -22.88 23.25 7.94
N ASP A 224 -21.79 23.96 8.20
CA ASP A 224 -21.38 25.14 7.42
C ASP A 224 -20.10 24.87 6.61
N ALA A 225 -20.19 23.96 5.65
CA ALA A 225 -19.15 23.74 4.64
C ALA A 225 -19.55 24.43 3.32
N LYS A 226 -19.17 25.70 3.20
CA LYS A 226 -19.12 26.49 1.95
C LYS A 226 -17.71 27.04 1.78
#